data_AF-A0A453RPH2-F1
#
_entry.id   AF-A0A453RPH2-F1
#
_cell.length_a   1.000
_cell.length_b   1.000
_cell.length_c   1.000
_cell.angle_alpha   90.00
_cell.angle_beta   90.00
_cell.angle_gamma   90.00
#
_symmetry.space_group_name_H-M   'P 1'
#
loop_
_entity.id
_entity.type
_entity.pdbx_description
1 polymer ?
#
loop_
_entity_poly.entity_id
_entity_poly.type
_entity_poly.pdbx_seq_one_letter_code
_entity_poly.pdbx_strand_id
1 'polypeptide(L)'
;MVHHGKMHGFMRMYWAKKILEWTSGPEEALSIAIYLNDKYHIDGRDPNGYVGCMWSICGLHDQGWKERPVFGKIRYMNYAGCKRKFNVDAYISYVKRLVAQPKKRKPEESLNSAAKYSKSEKD
;
A
#
# COMPACT_ATOMS: atom_id res chain seq x y z
N MET A 1 2.97 -3.13 1.68
CA MET A 1 3.43 -1.77 1.31
C MET A 1 4.95 -1.71 1.31
N VAL A 2 5.63 -1.32 2.39
CA VAL A 2 7.09 -1.00 2.36
C VAL A 2 8.00 -2.13 1.86
N HIS A 3 7.87 -3.35 2.40
CA HIS A 3 8.79 -4.46 2.06
C HIS A 3 8.34 -5.30 0.85
N HIS A 4 7.04 -5.30 0.57
CA HIS A 4 6.45 -6.16 -0.46
C HIS A 4 5.99 -5.41 -1.71
N GLY A 5 5.93 -4.07 -1.69
CA GLY A 5 5.40 -3.26 -2.79
C GLY A 5 3.88 -3.33 -2.98
N LYS A 6 3.17 -4.24 -2.28
CA LYS A 6 1.72 -4.39 -2.37
C LYS A 6 1.10 -4.53 -0.98
N MET A 7 0.00 -3.84 -0.72
CA MET A 7 -0.83 -4.07 0.47
C MET A 7 -2.14 -4.70 0.02
N HIS A 8 -2.62 -5.69 0.78
CA HIS A 8 -3.91 -6.33 0.53
C HIS A 8 -5.03 -5.28 0.47
N GLY A 9 -5.94 -5.36 -0.51
CA GLY A 9 -6.94 -4.32 -0.76
C GLY A 9 -7.81 -3.97 0.46
N PHE A 10 -8.27 -4.99 1.19
CA PHE A 10 -9.01 -4.78 2.45
C PHE A 10 -8.19 -3.97 3.49
N MET A 11 -6.89 -4.23 3.56
CA MET A 11 -6.01 -3.53 4.50
C MET A 11 -5.67 -2.11 4.05
N ARG A 12 -5.71 -1.79 2.75
CA ARG A 12 -5.57 -0.39 2.26
C ARG A 12 -6.69 0.49 2.81
N MET A 13 -7.94 0.00 2.78
CA MET A 13 -9.09 0.70 3.38
C MET A 13 -8.90 0.93 4.89
N TYR A 14 -8.52 -0.13 5.61
CA TYR A 14 -8.28 -0.04 7.06
C TYR A 14 -7.14 0.97 7.35
N TRP A 15 -6.02 0.84 6.65
CA TRP A 15 -4.83 1.67 6.82
C TRP A 15 -5.12 3.16 6.58
N ALA A 16 -5.75 3.52 5.47
CA ALA A 16 -6.05 4.92 5.16
C ALA A 16 -7.03 5.54 6.17
N LYS A 17 -8.00 4.76 6.66
CA LYS A 17 -8.92 5.21 7.72
C LYS A 17 -8.21 5.44 9.05
N LYS A 18 -7.16 4.68 9.37
CA LYS A 18 -6.36 4.93 10.58
C LYS A 18 -5.48 6.16 10.46
N ILE A 19 -5.04 6.52 9.26
CA ILE A 19 -4.38 7.81 9.03
C ILE A 19 -5.36 8.94 9.41
N LEU A 20 -6.60 8.92 8.88
CA LEU A 20 -7.62 9.91 9.25
C LEU A 20 -7.90 9.97 10.75
N GLU A 21 -7.96 8.82 11.44
CA GLU A 21 -8.23 8.80 12.88
C GLU A 21 -7.11 9.40 13.74
N TRP A 22 -5.88 9.42 13.24
CA TRP A 22 -4.67 9.72 14.04
C TRP A 22 -3.87 10.91 13.51
N THR A 23 -4.43 11.72 12.61
CA THR A 23 -3.88 12.99 12.13
C THR A 23 -4.74 14.16 12.58
N SER A 24 -4.23 15.38 12.44
CA SER A 24 -4.94 16.59 12.92
C SER A 24 -6.22 16.90 12.14
N GLY A 25 -6.27 16.51 10.87
CA GLY A 25 -7.42 16.74 10.01
C GLY A 25 -7.40 15.90 8.72
N PRO A 26 -8.48 15.95 7.92
CA PRO A 26 -8.64 15.15 6.71
C PRO A 26 -7.68 15.55 5.58
N GLU A 27 -7.29 16.82 5.46
CA GLU A 27 -6.34 17.31 4.45
C GLU A 27 -4.94 16.71 4.67
N GLU A 28 -4.48 16.75 5.93
CA GLU A 28 -3.22 16.12 6.33
C GLU A 28 -3.29 14.60 6.12
N ALA A 29 -4.40 13.97 6.53
CA ALA A 29 -4.61 12.54 6.35
C ALA A 29 -4.50 12.12 4.89
N LEU A 30 -5.15 12.86 4.00
CA LEU A 30 -5.18 12.59 2.57
C LEU A 30 -3.80 12.77 1.95
N SER A 31 -3.10 13.84 2.30
CA SER A 31 -1.71 14.10 1.86
C SER A 31 -0.77 12.96 2.25
N ILE A 32 -0.82 12.52 3.52
CA ILE A 32 0.00 11.41 4.02
C ILE A 32 -0.35 10.10 3.31
N ALA A 33 -1.65 9.80 3.15
CA ALA A 33 -2.10 8.57 2.51
C ALA A 33 -1.64 8.50 1.04
N ILE A 34 -1.81 9.58 0.27
CA ILE A 34 -1.35 9.66 -1.12
C ILE A 34 0.16 9.51 -1.19
N TYR A 35 0.91 10.29 -0.38
CA TYR A 35 2.37 10.23 -0.37
C TYR A 35 2.90 8.81 -0.12
N LEU A 36 2.39 8.15 0.92
CA LEU A 36 2.83 6.80 1.27
C LEU A 36 2.36 5.76 0.25
N ASN A 37 1.16 5.92 -0.32
CA ASN A 37 0.67 5.05 -1.37
C ASN A 37 1.61 5.11 -2.58
N ASP A 38 1.89 6.30 -3.06
CA ASP A 38 2.65 6.55 -4.28
C ASP A 38 4.13 6.22 -4.13
N LYS A 39 4.67 6.38 -2.92
CA LYS A 39 6.06 6.05 -2.61
C LYS A 39 6.34 4.55 -2.59
N TYR A 40 5.41 3.74 -2.09
CA TYR A 40 5.71 2.35 -1.73
C TYR A 40 4.91 1.30 -2.51
N HIS A 41 3.78 1.65 -3.11
CA HIS A 41 3.01 0.70 -3.88
C HIS A 41 3.52 0.60 -5.32
N ILE A 42 3.69 -0.63 -5.80
CA ILE A 42 4.04 -0.89 -7.21
C ILE A 42 2.90 -0.50 -8.16
N ASP A 43 1.67 -0.49 -7.64
CA ASP A 43 0.45 -0.02 -8.30
C ASP A 43 0.01 1.38 -7.78
N GLY A 44 0.94 2.17 -7.23
CA GLY A 44 0.71 3.56 -6.81
C GLY A 44 0.88 4.56 -7.96
N ARG A 45 0.68 5.87 -7.69
CA ARG A 45 0.66 6.95 -8.71
C ARG A 45 -0.34 6.68 -9.84
N ASP A 46 -1.46 6.09 -9.45
CA ASP A 46 -2.51 5.61 -10.35
C ASP A 46 -3.85 6.22 -9.91
N PRO A 47 -4.77 6.54 -10.83
CA PRO A 47 -6.10 7.05 -10.49
C PRO A 47 -6.82 6.21 -9.43
N ASN A 48 -6.68 4.88 -9.44
CA ASN A 48 -7.28 4.02 -8.41
C ASN A 48 -6.68 4.24 -7.03
N GLY A 49 -5.39 4.62 -6.94
CA GLY A 49 -4.74 5.00 -5.69
C GLY A 49 -5.35 6.28 -5.10
N TYR A 50 -5.51 7.32 -5.92
CA TYR A 50 -6.15 8.57 -5.50
C TYR A 50 -7.60 8.35 -5.09
N VAL A 51 -8.39 7.68 -5.93
CA VAL A 51 -9.80 7.37 -5.65
C VAL A 51 -9.93 6.47 -4.41
N GLY A 52 -9.01 5.51 -4.21
CA GLY A 52 -9.00 4.66 -3.01
C GLY A 52 -8.72 5.42 -1.71
N CYS A 53 -7.82 6.41 -1.75
CA CYS A 53 -7.57 7.31 -0.61
C CYS A 53 -8.81 8.19 -0.34
N MET A 54 -9.38 8.78 -1.39
CA MET A 54 -10.60 9.60 -1.31
C MET A 54 -11.81 8.82 -0.80
N TRP A 55 -12.00 7.57 -1.24
CA TRP A 55 -13.04 6.68 -0.71
C TRP A 55 -12.84 6.44 0.79
N SER A 56 -11.60 6.22 1.21
CA SER A 56 -11.28 5.89 2.59
C SER A 56 -11.42 7.06 3.55
N ILE A 57 -10.97 8.25 3.14
CA ILE A 57 -10.83 9.43 4.00
C ILE A 57 -12.00 10.41 3.81
N CYS A 58 -12.43 10.61 2.56
CA CYS A 58 -13.46 11.60 2.20
C CYS A 58 -14.81 10.95 1.86
N GLY A 59 -14.90 9.61 1.81
CA GLY A 59 -16.15 8.90 1.50
C GLY A 59 -16.57 8.97 0.03
N LEU A 60 -15.65 9.31 -0.88
CA LEU A 60 -15.95 9.33 -2.32
C LEU A 60 -16.47 7.97 -2.79
N HIS A 61 -17.61 7.95 -3.49
CA HIS A 61 -18.30 6.72 -3.93
C HIS A 61 -18.75 5.79 -2.78
N ASP A 62 -18.79 6.27 -1.54
CA ASP A 62 -19.44 5.59 -0.42
C ASP A 62 -20.67 6.39 0.04
N GLN A 63 -21.54 5.74 0.80
CA GLN A 63 -22.66 6.40 1.47
C GLN A 63 -22.24 6.96 2.84
N GLY A 64 -23.10 7.78 3.43
CA GLY A 64 -22.96 8.21 4.82
C GLY A 64 -23.26 7.09 5.83
N TRP A 65 -22.57 7.11 6.97
CA TRP A 65 -22.71 6.17 8.07
C TRP A 65 -23.09 6.87 9.37
N LYS A 66 -23.38 6.09 10.42
CA LYS A 66 -23.65 6.61 11.77
C LYS A 66 -22.51 7.52 12.21
N GLU A 67 -22.87 8.73 12.62
CA GLU A 67 -21.93 9.77 13.02
C GLU A 67 -21.08 9.36 14.22
N ARG A 68 -19.79 9.70 14.18
CA ARG A 68 -18.79 9.39 15.21
C ARG A 68 -17.79 10.55 15.37
N PRO A 69 -17.19 10.73 16.56
CA PRO A 69 -16.06 11.63 16.73
C PRO A 69 -14.95 11.32 15.70
N VAL A 70 -14.27 12.38 15.24
CA VAL A 70 -13.23 12.37 14.21
C VAL A 70 -13.74 12.05 12.80
N PHE A 71 -14.51 10.96 12.61
CA PHE A 71 -14.95 10.52 11.29
C PHE A 71 -16.18 11.25 10.75
N GLY A 72 -16.97 11.90 11.60
CA GLY A 72 -18.30 12.34 11.22
C GLY A 72 -19.08 11.14 10.67
N LYS A 73 -19.59 11.25 9.43
CA LYS A 73 -20.36 10.20 8.75
C LYS A 73 -19.52 9.29 7.83
N ILE A 74 -18.20 9.42 7.82
CA ILE A 74 -17.32 8.54 7.04
C ILE A 74 -17.39 7.11 7.60
N ARG A 75 -17.41 6.11 6.71
CA ARG A 75 -17.44 4.69 7.11
C ARG A 75 -16.28 4.38 8.05
N TYR A 76 -16.61 3.92 9.25
CA TYR A 76 -15.62 3.55 10.26
C TYR A 76 -15.15 2.09 10.10
N MET A 77 -13.86 1.84 10.35
CA MET A 77 -13.29 0.49 10.46
C MET A 77 -12.43 0.40 11.73
N ASN A 78 -12.55 -0.70 12.46
CA ASN A 78 -11.77 -0.93 13.68
C ASN A 78 -11.21 -2.34 13.76
N TYR A 79 -10.27 -2.53 14.68
CA TYR A 79 -9.55 -3.78 14.87
C TYR A 79 -10.48 -4.95 15.22
N ALA A 80 -11.44 -4.74 16.12
CA ALA A 80 -12.44 -5.75 16.47
C ALA A 80 -13.28 -6.17 15.24
N GLY A 81 -13.60 -5.23 14.34
CA GLY A 81 -14.27 -5.52 13.07
C GLY A 81 -13.42 -6.34 12.11
N CYS A 82 -12.10 -6.12 12.07
CA CYS A 82 -11.18 -6.96 11.31
C CYS A 82 -11.12 -8.38 11.86
N LYS A 83 -11.02 -8.55 13.19
CA LYS A 83 -11.01 -9.86 13.85
C LYS A 83 -12.24 -10.71 13.54
N ARG A 84 -13.41 -10.10 13.39
CA ARG A 84 -14.63 -10.80 12.98
C ARG A 84 -14.64 -11.25 11.52
N LYS A 85 -13.77 -10.69 10.66
CA LYS A 85 -13.76 -10.93 9.21
C LYS A 85 -12.65 -11.86 8.75
N PHE A 86 -11.50 -11.86 9.41
CA PHE A 86 -10.37 -12.71 9.06
C PHE A 86 -9.42 -12.91 10.24
N ASN A 87 -8.51 -13.88 10.12
CA ASN A 87 -7.48 -14.13 11.12
C ASN A 87 -6.39 -13.03 11.09
N VAL A 88 -6.54 -12.04 11.96
CA VAL A 88 -5.63 -10.89 12.07
C VAL A 88 -4.23 -11.31 12.51
N ASP A 89 -4.11 -12.28 13.43
CA ASP A 89 -2.82 -12.72 13.96
C ASP A 89 -2.01 -13.47 12.90
N ALA A 90 -2.68 -14.23 12.03
CA ALA A 90 -2.06 -14.84 10.85
C ALA A 90 -1.56 -13.79 9.87
N TYR A 91 -2.33 -12.72 9.60
CA TYR A 91 -1.89 -11.62 8.74
C TYR A 91 -0.67 -10.88 9.33
N ILE A 92 -0.68 -10.59 10.64
CA ILE A 92 0.45 -9.97 11.33
C ILE A 92 1.69 -10.87 11.22
N SER A 93 1.54 -12.16 11.47
CA SER A 93 2.64 -13.14 11.39
C SER A 93 3.19 -13.25 9.97
N TYR A 94 2.31 -13.22 8.95
CA TYR A 94 2.70 -13.19 7.55
C TYR A 94 3.53 -11.94 7.21
N VAL A 95 3.08 -10.75 7.62
CA VAL A 95 3.82 -9.50 7.38
C VAL A 95 5.17 -9.50 8.12
N LYS A 96 5.22 -9.99 9.36
CA LYS A 96 6.48 -10.14 10.10
C LYS A 96 7.51 -10.99 9.34
N ARG A 97 7.06 -12.10 8.73
CA ARG A 97 7.95 -12.93 7.89
C ARG A 97 8.43 -12.19 6.65
N LEU A 98 7.57 -11.41 5.97
CA LEU A 98 7.97 -10.61 4.82
C LEU A 98 9.00 -9.54 5.17
N VAL A 99 8.87 -8.91 6.34
CA VAL A 99 9.82 -7.89 6.83
C VAL A 99 11.17 -8.52 7.17
N ALA A 100 11.17 -9.71 7.78
CA ALA A 100 12.39 -10.41 8.21
C ALA A 100 13.20 -11.02 7.05
N GLN A 101 12.61 -11.21 5.86
CA GLN A 101 13.37 -11.76 4.73
C GLN A 101 14.40 -10.74 4.20
N PRO A 102 15.68 -11.14 4.07
CA PRO A 102 16.71 -10.27 3.50
C PRO A 102 16.38 -9.96 2.03
N LYS A 103 16.58 -8.70 1.61
CA LYS A 103 16.51 -8.32 0.20
C LYS A 103 17.58 -9.09 -0.56
N LYS A 104 17.25 -10.25 -1.14
CA LYS A 104 18.10 -10.91 -2.14
C LYS A 104 18.18 -9.98 -3.34
N ARG A 105 19.23 -9.14 -3.39
CA ARG A 105 19.66 -8.53 -4.65
C ARG A 105 20.03 -9.70 -5.56
N LYS A 106 19.25 -9.92 -6.64
CA LYS A 106 19.79 -10.68 -7.77
C LYS A 106 21.03 -9.90 -8.23
N PRO A 107 22.19 -10.55 -8.45
CA PRO A 107 23.28 -9.89 -9.15
C PRO A 107 22.71 -9.38 -10.47
N GLU A 108 22.99 -8.13 -10.82
CA GLU A 108 22.79 -7.67 -12.19
C GLU A 108 23.57 -8.64 -13.09
N GLU A 109 22.85 -9.44 -13.89
CA GLU A 109 23.47 -10.07 -15.04
C GLU A 109 23.92 -8.93 -15.94
N SER A 110 25.20 -8.59 -15.84
CA SER A 110 25.83 -7.59 -16.68
C SER A 110 25.58 -7.98 -18.14
N LEU A 111 24.83 -7.15 -18.86
CA LEU A 111 24.70 -7.23 -20.31
C LEU A 111 26.06 -6.94 -20.94
N ASN A 112 26.91 -7.97 -21.02
CA ASN A 112 28.18 -7.94 -21.74
C ASN A 112 28.34 -9.16 -22.65
N SER A 113 27.24 -9.62 -23.26
CA SER A 113 27.27 -10.64 -24.32
C SER A 113 27.39 -10.06 -25.74
N ALA A 114 27.43 -8.74 -25.92
CA ALA A 114 27.51 -8.11 -27.25
C ALA A 114 28.93 -8.01 -27.85
N ALA A 115 30.00 -8.45 -27.17
CA ALA A 115 31.38 -8.29 -27.64
C ALA A 115 32.05 -9.56 -28.20
N LYS A 116 31.36 -10.71 -28.27
CA LYS A 116 31.98 -11.98 -28.70
C LYS A 116 31.80 -12.36 -30.18
N TYR A 117 31.11 -11.55 -30.99
CA TYR A 117 30.80 -11.91 -32.39
C TYR A 117 31.49 -11.06 -33.47
N SER A 118 32.50 -10.24 -33.14
CA SER A 118 33.17 -9.38 -34.14
C SER A 118 34.61 -9.77 -34.48
N LYS A 119 35.12 -10.92 -33.99
CA LYS A 119 36.55 -11.27 -34.16
C LYS A 119 36.85 -12.53 -34.96
N SER A 120 35.90 -13.03 -35.77
CA SER A 120 36.12 -14.21 -36.63
C SER A 120 35.90 -13.99 -38.12
N GLU A 121 35.88 -12.75 -38.61
CA GLU A 121 35.92 -12.46 -40.04
C GLU A 121 37.09 -11.53 -40.34
N LYS A 122 38.27 -12.14 -40.46
CA LYS A 122 39.43 -11.70 -41.24
C LYS A 122 40.48 -12.78 -41.04
N ASP A 123 40.49 -13.74 -41.96
CA ASP A 123 41.66 -14.38 -42.58
C ASP A 123 41.15 -15.39 -43.64
#